data_AF-A0A4R4WGG0-F1
#
_entry.id   AF-A0A4R4WGG0-F1
#
_cell.length_a   1.000
_cell.length_b   1.000
_cell.length_c   1.000
_cell.angle_alpha   90.00
_cell.angle_beta   90.00
_cell.angle_gamma   90.00
#
_symmetry.space_group_name_H-M   'P 1'
#
loop_
_entity.id
_entity.type
_entity.pdbx_description
1 polymer ?
#
loop_
_entity_poly.entity_id
_entity_poly.type
_entity_poly.pdbx_seq_one_letter_code
_entity_poly.pdbx_strand_id
1 'polypeptide(L)'
;MKYCARCKEIKSVTKFGSNRAHKSGLADYCRPCHSEAIAEIRDRNHGSARNYLLKLRYGVTEAHVEEMIAEQGGVCVICLRVDAKHVDHDHLTGLVRRILCFKCNGGLGQFDDDPDRMRLAADYLELRGSHARRMRIEIGAPVVGGPDRVRWDPSWRTKGSALKSARHYHRRRRYGINDEDAEWLLKVQMGQCAVCFGFPAEHVDHDHVSGAVRGMACSACNTGMGQLRDDPIALRRAADYVEGRLVKTVTDEHGRTRLSLTVPDVDPATVPRGGWKALWEQDGEYRKQTLPFDEELDMPEWEGPGPAGVLSHD
;
A
#
# COMPACT_ATOMS: atom_id res chain seq x y z
N MET A 1 10.81 53.33 -3.21
CA MET A 1 9.48 53.14 -2.57
C MET A 1 8.43 52.93 -3.66
N LYS A 2 7.33 52.23 -3.39
CA LYS A 2 6.21 52.01 -4.33
C LYS A 2 4.88 52.02 -3.56
N TYR A 3 3.87 52.62 -4.16
CA TYR A 3 2.51 52.67 -3.63
C TYR A 3 1.75 51.37 -3.93
N CYS A 4 1.07 50.82 -2.92
CA CYS A 4 0.17 49.68 -3.07
C CYS A 4 -1.28 50.17 -3.21
N ALA A 5 -1.92 49.91 -4.35
CA ALA A 5 -3.27 50.40 -4.62
C ALA A 5 -4.37 49.76 -3.74
N ARG A 6 -4.08 48.62 -3.10
CA ARG A 6 -5.03 47.91 -2.23
C ARG A 6 -5.03 48.44 -0.81
N CYS A 7 -3.90 48.38 -0.10
CA CYS A 7 -3.79 48.88 1.28
C CYS A 7 -3.56 50.39 1.36
N LYS A 8 -3.39 51.07 0.21
CA LYS A 8 -3.20 52.52 0.09
C LYS A 8 -1.97 53.07 0.82
N GLU A 9 -0.94 52.24 1.02
CA GLU A 9 0.30 52.61 1.70
C GLU A 9 1.49 52.61 0.74
N ILE A 10 2.47 53.49 1.01
CA ILE A 10 3.77 53.52 0.32
C ILE A 10 4.74 52.60 1.06
N LYS A 11 5.24 51.56 0.37
CA LYS A 11 6.14 50.55 0.96
C LYS A 11 7.47 50.48 0.22
N SER A 12 8.45 49.83 0.82
CA SER A 12 9.71 49.48 0.12
C SER A 12 9.42 48.56 -1.06
N VAL A 13 10.19 48.71 -2.15
CA VAL A 13 10.06 47.89 -3.36
C VAL A 13 10.28 46.40 -3.07
N THR A 14 11.02 46.05 -2.01
CA THR A 14 11.25 44.66 -1.57
C THR A 14 9.98 43.97 -1.06
N LYS A 15 8.93 44.74 -0.73
CA LYS A 15 7.64 44.21 -0.29
C LYS A 15 6.70 43.87 -1.45
N PHE A 16 7.13 44.02 -2.70
CA PHE A 16 6.36 43.69 -3.91
C PHE A 16 6.95 42.45 -4.58
N GLY A 17 6.11 41.71 -5.32
CA GLY A 17 6.55 40.60 -6.18
C GLY A 17 7.15 41.12 -7.49
N SER A 18 7.97 40.32 -8.16
CA SER A 18 8.42 40.63 -9.51
C SER A 18 7.30 40.35 -10.52
N ASN A 19 7.12 41.25 -11.48
CA ASN A 19 6.19 41.05 -12.60
C ASN A 19 6.79 41.67 -13.87
N ARG A 20 7.25 40.82 -14.78
CA ARG A 20 7.91 41.23 -16.04
C ARG A 20 6.95 41.91 -17.02
N ALA A 21 5.64 41.73 -16.87
CA ALA A 21 4.65 42.36 -17.73
C ALA A 21 4.45 43.87 -17.43
N HIS A 22 4.81 44.34 -16.23
CA HIS A 22 4.72 45.75 -15.87
C HIS A 22 5.99 46.52 -16.22
N LYS A 23 5.83 47.77 -16.64
CA LYS A 23 6.95 48.70 -16.94
C LYS A 23 7.92 48.87 -15.76
N SER A 24 7.43 48.80 -14.51
CA SER A 24 8.27 48.89 -13.32
C SER A 24 8.92 47.56 -12.90
N GLY A 25 8.65 46.44 -13.58
CA GLY A 25 9.13 45.10 -13.22
C GLY A 25 8.57 44.54 -11.90
N LEU A 26 7.62 45.22 -11.28
CA LEU A 26 7.07 44.94 -9.95
C LEU A 26 5.55 44.88 -10.01
N ALA A 27 4.95 43.97 -9.23
CA ALA A 27 3.50 43.82 -9.10
C ALA A 27 2.82 45.06 -8.52
N ASP A 28 1.54 45.28 -8.81
CA ASP A 28 0.77 46.45 -8.36
C ASP A 28 0.43 46.42 -6.86
N TYR A 29 0.33 45.22 -6.28
CA TYR A 29 0.04 45.01 -4.87
C TYR A 29 1.29 44.55 -4.12
N CYS A 30 1.41 45.00 -2.87
CA CYS A 30 2.40 44.42 -1.96
C CYS A 30 2.08 42.93 -1.71
N ARG A 31 3.08 42.13 -1.34
CA ARG A 31 2.95 40.67 -1.21
C ARG A 31 1.75 40.22 -0.35
N PRO A 32 1.46 40.81 0.83
CA PRO A 32 0.26 40.46 1.60
C PRO A 32 -1.04 40.72 0.82
N CYS A 33 -1.21 41.93 0.28
CA CYS A 33 -2.36 42.32 -0.52
C CYS A 33 -2.54 41.48 -1.78
N HIS A 34 -1.43 41.04 -2.38
CA HIS A 34 -1.44 40.13 -3.52
C HIS A 34 -1.94 38.74 -3.10
N SER A 35 -1.45 38.19 -2.00
CA SER A 35 -1.93 36.91 -1.46
C SER A 35 -3.43 36.94 -1.18
N GLU A 36 -3.93 38.01 -0.55
CA GLU A 36 -5.36 38.22 -0.32
C GLU A 36 -6.14 38.31 -1.64
N ALA A 37 -5.60 39.01 -2.65
CA ALA A 37 -6.30 39.20 -3.93
C ALA A 37 -6.41 37.88 -4.69
N ILE A 38 -5.34 37.10 -4.69
CA ILE A 38 -5.34 35.77 -5.28
C ILE A 38 -6.29 34.84 -4.54
N ALA A 39 -6.39 34.93 -3.21
CA ALA A 39 -7.35 34.14 -2.44
C ALA A 39 -8.80 34.49 -2.81
N GLU A 40 -9.15 35.78 -2.89
CA GLU A 40 -10.49 36.25 -3.29
C GLU A 40 -10.85 35.88 -4.73
N ILE A 41 -9.89 36.00 -5.67
CA ILE A 41 -10.10 35.59 -7.06
C ILE A 41 -10.33 34.07 -7.14
N ARG A 42 -9.56 33.29 -6.36
CA ARG A 42 -9.76 31.82 -6.30
C ARG A 42 -11.12 31.46 -5.76
N ASP A 43 -11.54 32.11 -4.68
CA ASP A 43 -12.86 31.90 -4.06
C ASP A 43 -13.99 32.28 -5.02
N ARG A 44 -13.90 33.44 -5.66
CA ARG A 44 -14.90 33.91 -6.65
C ARG A 44 -15.02 32.99 -7.87
N ASN A 45 -13.88 32.55 -8.42
CA ASN A 45 -13.87 31.81 -9.68
C ASN A 45 -14.05 30.30 -9.49
N HIS A 46 -13.67 29.76 -8.33
CA HIS A 46 -13.69 28.33 -8.07
C HIS A 46 -14.54 27.94 -6.86
N GLY A 47 -15.13 28.89 -6.13
CA GLY A 47 -15.97 28.65 -4.95
C GLY A 47 -15.19 28.28 -3.68
N SER A 48 -14.05 27.62 -3.80
CA SER A 48 -13.17 27.32 -2.67
C SER A 48 -11.73 27.01 -3.14
N ALA A 49 -10.77 27.09 -2.21
CA ALA A 49 -9.40 26.65 -2.46
C ALA A 49 -9.29 25.14 -2.76
N ARG A 50 -10.16 24.31 -2.15
CA ARG A 50 -10.21 22.86 -2.37
C ARG A 50 -10.69 22.56 -3.79
N ASN A 51 -11.79 23.17 -4.23
CA ASN A 51 -12.33 22.99 -5.58
C ASN A 51 -11.34 23.41 -6.67
N TYR A 52 -10.61 24.51 -6.44
CA TYR A 52 -9.52 24.93 -7.33
C TYR A 52 -8.44 23.84 -7.45
N LEU A 53 -7.98 23.27 -6.34
CA LEU A 53 -6.94 22.23 -6.34
C LEU A 53 -7.43 20.92 -6.96
N LEU A 54 -8.68 20.53 -6.74
CA LEU A 54 -9.28 19.34 -7.35
C LEU A 54 -9.35 19.48 -8.87
N LYS A 55 -9.83 20.63 -9.37
CA LYS A 55 -9.86 20.92 -10.80
C LYS A 55 -8.47 20.90 -11.41
N LEU A 56 -7.49 21.52 -10.73
CA LEU A 56 -6.12 21.62 -11.22
C LEU A 56 -5.40 20.26 -11.26
N ARG A 57 -5.59 19.40 -10.25
CA ARG A 57 -4.85 18.13 -10.13
C ARG A 57 -5.54 16.95 -10.81
N TYR A 58 -6.88 16.93 -10.79
CA TYR A 58 -7.66 15.74 -11.11
C TYR A 58 -8.79 16.02 -12.12
N GLY A 59 -8.99 17.26 -12.54
CA GLY A 59 -10.06 17.62 -13.46
C GLY A 59 -11.48 17.47 -12.90
N VAL A 60 -11.64 17.23 -11.59
CA VAL A 60 -12.95 17.05 -10.94
C VAL A 60 -13.30 18.20 -10.01
N THR A 61 -14.60 18.40 -9.77
CA THR A 61 -15.10 19.40 -8.82
C THR A 61 -15.35 18.78 -7.45
N GLU A 62 -15.54 19.61 -6.43
CA GLU A 62 -16.00 19.13 -5.11
C GLU A 62 -17.32 18.37 -5.21
N ALA A 63 -18.26 18.86 -6.01
CA ALA A 63 -19.56 18.21 -6.23
C ALA A 63 -19.39 16.82 -6.88
N HIS A 64 -18.51 16.67 -7.87
CA HIS A 64 -18.22 15.36 -8.46
C HIS A 64 -17.60 14.40 -7.43
N VAL A 65 -16.74 14.90 -6.54
CA VAL A 65 -16.15 14.08 -5.46
C VAL A 65 -17.21 13.66 -4.46
N GLU A 66 -18.14 14.55 -4.09
CA GLU A 66 -19.26 14.22 -3.21
C GLU A 66 -20.21 13.20 -3.82
N GLU A 67 -20.49 13.31 -5.12
CA GLU A 67 -21.27 12.33 -5.89
C GLU A 67 -20.58 10.95 -5.89
N MET A 68 -19.29 10.88 -6.22
CA MET A 68 -18.53 9.62 -6.17
C MET A 68 -18.52 9.01 -4.76
N ILE A 69 -18.41 9.82 -3.70
CA ILE A 69 -18.49 9.33 -2.32
C ILE A 69 -19.88 8.75 -2.04
N ALA A 70 -20.95 9.43 -2.48
CA ALA A 70 -22.32 8.97 -2.30
C ALA A 70 -22.60 7.67 -3.05
N GLU A 71 -22.18 7.55 -4.31
CA GLU A 71 -22.28 6.32 -5.13
C GLU A 71 -21.61 5.11 -4.45
N GLN A 72 -20.49 5.34 -3.76
CA GLN A 72 -19.74 4.32 -3.03
C GLN A 72 -20.38 3.94 -1.69
N GLY A 73 -21.49 4.56 -1.28
CA GLY A 73 -22.05 4.41 0.07
C GLY A 73 -21.17 5.05 1.16
N GLY A 74 -20.30 6.01 0.79
CA GLY A 74 -19.42 6.74 1.70
C GLY A 74 -18.14 6.00 2.13
N VAL A 75 -17.94 4.76 1.69
CA VAL A 75 -16.84 3.90 2.14
C VAL A 75 -15.73 3.79 1.09
N CYS A 76 -14.49 3.58 1.55
CA CYS A 76 -13.37 3.25 0.68
C CYS A 76 -13.63 1.95 -0.08
N VAL A 77 -13.66 2.00 -1.42
CA VAL A 77 -13.97 0.81 -2.24
C VAL A 77 -12.99 -0.34 -2.08
N ILE A 78 -11.72 -0.08 -1.74
CA ILE A 78 -10.75 -1.16 -1.54
C ILE A 78 -10.98 -1.90 -0.22
N CYS A 79 -11.16 -1.18 0.90
CA CYS A 79 -11.16 -1.81 2.23
C CYS A 79 -12.52 -1.96 2.90
N LEU A 80 -13.54 -1.25 2.42
CA LEU A 80 -14.92 -1.27 2.95
C LEU A 80 -15.05 -1.04 4.47
N ARG A 81 -14.02 -0.47 5.12
CA ARG A 81 -13.92 -0.32 6.60
C ARG A 81 -14.00 1.11 7.09
N VAL A 82 -13.57 2.06 6.27
CA VAL A 82 -13.42 3.47 6.65
C VAL A 82 -13.86 4.38 5.52
N ASP A 83 -14.18 5.63 5.88
CA ASP A 83 -14.64 6.65 4.96
C ASP A 83 -13.67 6.85 3.77
N ALA A 84 -14.25 7.05 2.60
CA ALA A 84 -13.56 7.50 1.40
C ALA A 84 -13.30 9.02 1.48
N LYS A 85 -12.04 9.44 1.36
CA LYS A 85 -11.65 10.86 1.51
C LYS A 85 -10.65 11.36 0.46
N HIS A 86 -9.95 10.47 -0.24
CA HIS A 86 -8.84 10.79 -1.13
C HIS A 86 -9.20 10.40 -2.55
N VAL A 87 -9.05 11.34 -3.49
CA VAL A 87 -9.19 11.05 -4.92
C VAL A 87 -8.02 10.18 -5.35
N ASP A 88 -8.33 8.97 -5.80
CA ASP A 88 -7.36 8.10 -6.44
C ASP A 88 -7.48 8.21 -7.96
N HIS A 89 -6.35 8.14 -8.63
CA HIS A 89 -6.24 8.32 -10.06
C HIS A 89 -5.16 7.39 -10.61
N ASP A 90 -5.34 6.98 -11.85
CA ASP A 90 -4.34 6.23 -12.56
C ASP A 90 -3.15 7.13 -12.92
N HIS A 91 -1.94 6.72 -12.53
CA HIS A 91 -0.74 7.56 -12.72
C HIS A 91 -0.24 7.60 -14.17
N LEU A 92 -0.72 6.70 -15.04
CA LEU A 92 -0.36 6.70 -16.47
C LEU A 92 -1.26 7.63 -17.27
N THR A 93 -2.56 7.60 -17.01
CA THR A 93 -3.59 8.32 -17.78
C THR A 93 -4.08 9.60 -17.10
N GLY A 94 -3.87 9.74 -15.79
CA GLY A 94 -4.42 10.82 -14.97
C GLY A 94 -5.92 10.68 -14.71
N LEU A 95 -6.56 9.60 -15.16
CA LEU A 95 -7.99 9.39 -14.98
C LEU A 95 -8.32 9.06 -13.53
N VAL A 96 -9.29 9.78 -12.96
CA VAL A 96 -9.82 9.49 -11.63
C VAL A 96 -10.50 8.12 -11.65
N ARG A 97 -10.03 7.22 -10.77
CA ARG A 97 -10.61 5.89 -10.62
C ARG A 97 -11.79 5.96 -9.64
N ARG A 98 -11.52 6.19 -8.35
CA ARG A 98 -12.53 6.31 -7.27
C ARG A 98 -11.99 7.09 -6.07
N ILE A 99 -12.80 7.19 -5.01
CA ILE A 99 -12.39 7.80 -3.75
C ILE A 99 -11.99 6.70 -2.74
N LEU A 100 -10.76 6.79 -2.24
CA LEU A 100 -10.16 5.85 -1.31
C LEU A 100 -9.94 6.47 0.07
N CYS A 101 -9.59 5.64 1.05
CA CYS A 101 -9.02 6.13 2.30
C CYS A 101 -7.50 6.38 2.14
N PHE A 102 -6.94 7.23 3.00
CA PHE A 102 -5.52 7.59 2.97
C PHE A 102 -4.60 6.37 2.93
N LYS A 103 -4.90 5.36 3.76
CA LYS A 103 -4.11 4.14 3.88
C LYS A 103 -4.11 3.30 2.61
N CYS A 104 -5.28 3.05 2.01
CA CYS A 104 -5.35 2.24 0.80
C CYS A 104 -4.74 3.00 -0.40
N ASN A 105 -4.99 4.31 -0.52
CA ASN A 105 -4.35 5.14 -1.55
C ASN A 105 -2.82 5.13 -1.44
N GLY A 106 -2.29 5.29 -0.22
CA GLY A 106 -0.85 5.16 0.01
C GLY A 106 -0.34 3.76 -0.33
N GLY A 107 -1.09 2.73 0.05
CA GLY A 107 -0.73 1.33 -0.17
C GLY A 107 -0.57 1.00 -1.65
N LEU A 108 -1.48 1.49 -2.50
CA LEU A 108 -1.35 1.39 -3.96
C LEU A 108 -0.02 1.96 -4.44
N GLY A 109 0.31 3.19 -4.00
CA GLY A 109 1.57 3.84 -4.33
C GLY A 109 2.82 3.11 -3.80
N GLN A 110 2.75 2.41 -2.66
CA GLN A 110 3.89 1.59 -2.17
C GLN A 110 4.13 0.34 -3.01
N PHE A 111 3.09 -0.14 -3.70
CA PHE A 111 3.20 -1.25 -4.65
C PHE A 111 3.38 -0.75 -6.08
N ASP A 112 3.58 0.55 -6.30
CA ASP A 112 3.72 1.16 -7.63
C ASP A 112 2.54 0.83 -8.57
N ASP A 113 1.33 0.69 -8.01
CA ASP A 113 0.13 0.22 -8.72
C ASP A 113 0.32 -1.15 -9.42
N ASP A 114 1.28 -1.98 -8.98
CA ASP A 114 1.53 -3.32 -9.53
C ASP A 114 0.58 -4.37 -8.91
N PRO A 115 -0.41 -4.90 -9.66
CA PRO A 115 -1.36 -5.87 -9.14
C PRO A 115 -0.72 -7.21 -8.78
N ASP A 116 0.32 -7.64 -9.50
CA ASP A 116 0.99 -8.92 -9.24
C ASP A 116 1.80 -8.85 -7.96
N ARG A 117 2.46 -7.71 -7.70
CA ARG A 117 3.16 -7.47 -6.44
C ARG A 117 2.21 -7.46 -5.24
N MET A 118 1.00 -6.93 -5.40
CA MET A 118 -0.04 -6.99 -4.35
C MET A 118 -0.54 -8.42 -4.12
N ARG A 119 -0.71 -9.23 -5.17
CA ARG A 119 -1.06 -10.65 -5.04
C ARG A 119 0.03 -11.45 -4.34
N LEU A 120 1.30 -11.25 -4.72
CA LEU A 120 2.45 -11.85 -4.06
C LEU A 120 2.50 -11.48 -2.58
N ALA A 121 2.21 -10.22 -2.24
CA ALA A 121 2.09 -9.79 -0.85
C ALA A 121 0.95 -10.51 -0.12
N ALA A 122 -0.23 -10.68 -0.76
CA ALA A 122 -1.34 -11.42 -0.17
C ALA A 122 -0.95 -12.88 0.13
N ASP A 123 -0.34 -13.56 -0.83
CA ASP A 123 0.12 -14.95 -0.66
C ASP A 123 1.23 -15.05 0.40
N TYR A 124 2.15 -14.09 0.43
CA TYR A 124 3.19 -13.99 1.46
C TYR A 124 2.62 -13.90 2.88
N LEU A 125 1.60 -13.05 3.08
CA LEU A 125 0.92 -12.92 4.38
C LEU A 125 0.19 -14.21 4.77
N GLU A 126 -0.37 -14.93 3.81
CA GLU A 126 -1.03 -16.23 4.02
C GLU A 126 -0.06 -17.42 4.10
N LEU A 127 1.26 -17.18 4.05
CA LEU A 127 2.29 -18.22 4.07
C LEU A 127 2.15 -19.22 2.92
N ARG A 128 1.74 -18.70 1.76
CA ARG A 128 1.69 -19.35 0.45
C ARG A 128 2.81 -18.80 -0.45
N GLY A 129 2.91 -19.32 -1.66
CA GLY A 129 3.90 -18.85 -2.63
C GLY A 129 5.29 -19.50 -2.52
N SER A 130 6.15 -19.05 -3.42
CA SER A 130 7.53 -19.53 -3.59
C SER A 130 8.38 -19.31 -2.33
N HIS A 131 8.22 -18.17 -1.65
CA HIS A 131 8.96 -17.87 -0.42
C HIS A 131 8.59 -18.84 0.71
N ALA A 132 7.30 -19.04 0.98
CA ALA A 132 6.87 -19.97 2.01
C ALA A 132 7.31 -21.42 1.70
N ARG A 133 7.30 -21.83 0.42
CA ARG A 133 7.86 -23.12 -0.01
C ARG A 133 9.37 -23.22 0.27
N ARG A 134 10.14 -22.18 -0.09
CA ARG A 134 11.57 -22.12 0.21
C ARG A 134 11.84 -22.27 1.71
N MET A 135 11.12 -21.52 2.54
CA MET A 135 11.25 -21.62 3.99
C MET A 135 10.95 -23.05 4.49
N ARG A 136 9.91 -23.72 3.97
CA ARG A 136 9.63 -25.13 4.31
C ARG A 136 10.77 -26.07 3.92
N ILE A 137 11.42 -25.86 2.78
CA ILE A 137 12.58 -26.66 2.35
C ILE A 137 13.77 -26.44 3.29
N GLU A 138 14.07 -25.19 3.61
CA GLU A 138 15.26 -24.82 4.39
C GLU A 138 15.15 -25.16 5.88
N ILE A 139 13.97 -24.99 6.49
CA ILE A 139 13.78 -25.12 7.96
C ILE A 139 12.58 -25.96 8.38
N GLY A 140 11.87 -26.59 7.44
CA GLY A 140 10.68 -27.41 7.75
C GLY A 140 9.44 -26.61 8.17
N ALA A 141 9.46 -25.27 8.04
CA ALA A 141 8.37 -24.38 8.42
C ALA A 141 8.32 -23.14 7.53
N PRO A 142 7.15 -22.50 7.30
CA PRO A 142 7.05 -21.32 6.43
C PRO A 142 7.52 -20.01 7.08
N VAL A 143 7.81 -20.00 8.38
CA VAL A 143 8.18 -18.82 9.17
C VAL A 143 9.27 -19.16 10.17
N VAL A 144 10.01 -18.15 10.61
CA VAL A 144 10.96 -18.22 11.73
C VAL A 144 10.30 -17.62 12.97
N GLY A 145 10.30 -18.32 14.09
CA GLY A 145 9.79 -17.78 15.37
C GLY A 145 8.27 -17.84 15.56
N GLY A 146 7.84 -17.47 16.78
CA GLY A 146 6.50 -17.60 17.37
C GLY A 146 6.61 -17.67 18.92
N PRO A 147 5.51 -17.57 19.70
CA PRO A 147 5.58 -17.47 21.17
C PRO A 147 6.28 -18.67 21.85
N ASP A 148 6.28 -19.85 21.19
CA ASP A 148 6.77 -21.10 21.76
C ASP A 148 8.15 -21.55 21.26
N ARG A 149 8.97 -20.68 20.66
CA ARG A 149 10.38 -21.05 20.36
C ARG A 149 11.40 -20.05 20.87
N VAL A 150 11.90 -20.39 22.06
CA VAL A 150 13.32 -20.70 22.21
C VAL A 150 13.60 -21.97 21.40
N ARG A 151 14.30 -21.91 20.26
CA ARG A 151 14.86 -23.15 19.71
C ARG A 151 16.19 -22.89 19.03
N TRP A 152 17.15 -23.71 19.46
CA TRP A 152 18.46 -23.93 18.87
C TRP A 152 19.60 -22.97 19.20
N ASP A 153 19.44 -22.10 20.19
CA ASP A 153 20.60 -21.49 20.84
C ASP A 153 20.51 -21.69 22.37
N PRO A 154 21.24 -22.65 22.97
CA PRO A 154 21.39 -22.77 24.42
C PRO A 154 21.94 -21.46 25.02
N SER A 155 22.65 -20.68 24.21
CA SER A 155 23.24 -19.41 24.57
C SER A 155 22.30 -18.20 24.40
N TRP A 156 21.05 -18.44 23.95
CA TRP A 156 20.01 -17.40 23.82
C TRP A 156 19.82 -16.62 25.14
N ARG A 157 19.91 -17.29 26.29
CA ARG A 157 19.81 -16.60 27.60
C ARG A 157 21.17 -16.17 28.17
N THR A 158 22.28 -16.64 27.63
CA THR A 158 23.60 -16.23 28.12
C THR A 158 23.98 -14.89 27.53
N LYS A 159 24.36 -13.95 28.40
CA LYS A 159 25.13 -12.77 27.99
C LYS A 159 26.42 -13.29 27.36
N GLY A 160 26.58 -13.15 26.04
CA GLY A 160 27.88 -13.30 25.41
C GLY A 160 28.88 -12.38 26.13
N SER A 161 30.15 -12.81 26.21
CA SER A 161 31.22 -12.03 26.84
C SER A 161 31.49 -10.69 26.16
N ALA A 162 31.01 -10.51 24.91
CA ALA A 162 31.10 -9.27 24.15
C ALA A 162 29.74 -8.55 24.03
N LEU A 163 29.74 -7.24 24.30
CA LEU A 163 28.62 -6.34 24.02
C LEU A 163 28.30 -6.35 22.52
N LYS A 164 27.07 -6.75 22.14
CA LYS A 164 26.57 -6.70 20.76
C LYS A 164 25.98 -5.32 20.42
N SER A 165 25.74 -5.07 19.14
CA SER A 165 25.20 -3.80 18.63
C SER A 165 23.80 -3.49 19.19
N ALA A 166 23.38 -2.21 19.21
CA ALA A 166 22.01 -1.84 19.57
C ALA A 166 20.96 -2.53 18.66
N ARG A 167 21.31 -2.75 17.38
CA ARG A 167 20.48 -3.45 16.39
C ARG A 167 20.23 -4.90 16.78
N HIS A 168 21.25 -5.60 17.26
CA HIS A 168 21.15 -6.97 17.79
C HIS A 168 20.08 -7.06 18.88
N TYR A 169 20.16 -6.17 19.89
CA TYR A 169 19.22 -6.19 21.01
C TYR A 169 17.80 -5.80 20.60
N HIS A 170 17.64 -4.85 19.67
CA HIS A 170 16.33 -4.49 19.13
C HIS A 170 15.67 -5.68 18.41
N ARG A 171 16.41 -6.38 17.54
CA ARG A 171 15.91 -7.56 16.81
C ARG A 171 15.46 -8.67 17.75
N ARG A 172 16.27 -8.95 18.78
CA ARG A 172 15.95 -9.98 19.76
C ARG A 172 14.71 -9.65 20.58
N ARG A 173 14.57 -8.40 21.04
CA ARG A 173 13.41 -7.98 21.83
C ARG A 173 12.12 -7.91 21.02
N ARG A 174 12.21 -7.50 19.76
CA ARG A 174 11.03 -7.22 18.93
C ARG A 174 10.57 -8.41 18.09
N TYR A 175 11.50 -9.18 17.55
CA TYR A 175 11.23 -10.20 16.53
C TYR A 175 11.62 -11.62 16.97
N GLY A 176 12.31 -11.76 18.11
CA GLY A 176 12.76 -13.08 18.56
C GLY A 176 13.87 -13.69 17.69
N ILE A 177 14.57 -12.90 16.87
CA ILE A 177 15.72 -13.32 16.07
C ILE A 177 16.98 -12.51 16.43
N ASN A 178 18.16 -13.10 16.26
CA ASN A 178 19.45 -12.42 16.44
C ASN A 178 20.00 -11.88 15.10
N ASP A 179 21.27 -11.43 15.07
CA ASP A 179 21.86 -10.89 13.84
C ASP A 179 22.21 -12.02 12.86
N GLU A 180 22.65 -13.15 13.40
CA GLU A 180 23.01 -14.37 12.67
C GLU A 180 21.79 -14.97 11.94
N ASP A 181 20.61 -14.99 12.59
CA ASP A 181 19.33 -15.40 12.01
C ASP A 181 18.91 -14.46 10.86
N ALA A 182 19.08 -13.15 11.05
CA ALA A 182 18.73 -12.16 10.04
C ALA A 182 19.68 -12.21 8.84
N GLU A 183 20.97 -12.47 9.06
CA GLU A 183 21.96 -12.71 8.00
C GLU A 183 21.64 -13.99 7.23
N TRP A 184 21.24 -15.06 7.93
CA TRP A 184 20.80 -16.30 7.31
C TRP A 184 19.53 -16.10 6.46
N LEU A 185 18.52 -15.38 6.97
CA LEU A 185 17.32 -15.03 6.21
C LEU A 185 17.65 -14.26 4.93
N LEU A 186 18.54 -13.26 5.02
CA LEU A 186 19.02 -12.54 3.85
C LEU A 186 19.72 -13.48 2.87
N LYS A 187 20.56 -14.40 3.34
CA LYS A 187 21.25 -15.38 2.48
C LYS A 187 20.27 -16.29 1.73
N VAL A 188 19.28 -16.87 2.43
CA VAL A 188 18.23 -17.72 1.84
C VAL A 188 17.41 -16.94 0.80
N GLN A 189 17.22 -15.65 1.01
CA GLN A 189 16.54 -14.77 0.08
C GLN A 189 17.45 -14.13 -0.98
N MET A 190 18.72 -14.52 -1.04
CA MET A 190 19.72 -13.94 -1.96
C MET A 190 19.84 -12.40 -1.85
N GLY A 191 19.63 -11.86 -0.64
CA GLY A 191 19.63 -10.43 -0.36
C GLY A 191 18.39 -9.67 -0.86
N GLN A 192 17.41 -10.36 -1.45
CA GLN A 192 16.23 -9.76 -2.07
C GLN A 192 14.99 -9.85 -1.17
N CYS A 193 13.99 -9.02 -1.46
CA CYS A 193 12.71 -9.00 -0.79
C CYS A 193 11.96 -10.33 -0.93
N ALA A 194 11.47 -10.88 0.18
CA ALA A 194 10.67 -12.10 0.24
C ALA A 194 9.32 -12.03 -0.49
N VAL A 195 8.86 -10.83 -0.81
CA VAL A 195 7.56 -10.58 -1.44
C VAL A 195 7.72 -10.40 -2.95
N CYS A 196 8.46 -9.39 -3.37
CA CYS A 196 8.55 -9.02 -4.79
C CYS A 196 9.78 -9.58 -5.50
N PHE A 197 10.80 -10.05 -4.76
CA PHE A 197 12.08 -10.55 -5.28
C PHE A 197 12.87 -9.57 -6.18
N GLY A 198 12.37 -8.34 -6.40
CA GLY A 198 12.98 -7.35 -7.31
C GLY A 198 13.85 -6.29 -6.62
N PHE A 199 13.76 -6.16 -5.29
CA PHE A 199 14.47 -5.11 -4.54
C PHE A 199 15.25 -5.67 -3.35
N PRO A 200 16.32 -4.99 -2.89
CA PRO A 200 17.04 -5.37 -1.69
C PRO A 200 16.13 -5.47 -0.47
N ALA A 201 16.35 -6.51 0.33
CA ALA A 201 15.67 -6.70 1.60
C ALA A 201 16.35 -5.88 2.70
N GLU A 202 15.55 -5.14 3.46
CA GLU A 202 16.05 -4.18 4.46
C GLU A 202 15.35 -4.31 5.82
N HIS A 203 14.11 -4.83 5.82
CA HIS A 203 13.24 -4.87 6.98
C HIS A 203 12.92 -6.30 7.38
N VAL A 204 12.91 -6.59 8.69
CA VAL A 204 12.40 -7.85 9.22
C VAL A 204 10.88 -7.75 9.22
N ASP A 205 10.22 -8.50 8.34
CA ASP A 205 8.78 -8.59 8.31
C ASP A 205 8.30 -9.71 9.25
N HIS A 206 7.22 -9.44 9.98
CA HIS A 206 6.68 -10.32 11.00
C HIS A 206 5.17 -10.18 11.07
N ASP A 207 4.51 -11.27 11.47
CA ASP A 207 3.10 -11.25 11.80
C ASP A 207 2.86 -10.50 13.12
N HIS A 208 1.95 -9.53 13.11
CA HIS A 208 1.69 -8.65 14.26
C HIS A 208 0.87 -9.33 15.37
N VAL A 209 0.30 -10.52 15.13
CA VAL A 209 -0.46 -11.28 16.12
C VAL A 209 0.42 -12.30 16.83
N SER A 210 1.12 -13.13 16.07
CA SER A 210 1.97 -14.22 16.58
C SER A 210 3.42 -13.80 16.84
N GLY A 211 3.88 -12.69 16.23
CA GLY A 211 5.29 -12.29 16.25
C GLY A 211 6.19 -13.14 15.34
N ALA A 212 5.63 -14.09 14.59
CA ALA A 212 6.41 -14.95 13.69
C ALA A 212 7.03 -14.13 12.55
N VAL A 213 8.34 -14.25 12.36
CA VAL A 213 9.09 -13.62 11.27
C VAL A 213 8.80 -14.38 9.98
N ARG A 214 8.17 -13.71 9.03
CA ARG A 214 7.82 -14.29 7.73
C ARG A 214 9.01 -14.24 6.77
N GLY A 215 9.86 -13.21 6.88
CA GLY A 215 11.07 -13.06 6.10
C GLY A 215 11.61 -11.63 6.12
N MET A 216 12.52 -11.33 5.21
CA MET A 216 13.05 -9.97 5.01
C MET A 216 12.38 -9.28 3.83
N ALA A 217 11.84 -8.08 4.02
CA ALA A 217 11.12 -7.33 3.00
C ALA A 217 11.87 -6.03 2.62
N CYS A 218 11.65 -5.54 1.40
CA CYS A 218 12.06 -4.17 1.04
C CYS A 218 11.14 -3.16 1.74
N SER A 219 11.60 -1.91 1.86
CA SER A 219 10.84 -0.82 2.51
C SER A 219 9.43 -0.64 1.93
N ALA A 220 9.32 -0.66 0.61
CA ALA A 220 8.07 -0.49 -0.13
C ALA A 220 7.06 -1.62 0.17
N CYS A 221 7.44 -2.90 0.02
CA CYS A 221 6.55 -4.03 0.31
C CYS A 221 6.12 -4.05 1.78
N ASN A 222 7.07 -3.86 2.71
CA ASN A 222 6.78 -3.87 4.15
C ASN A 222 5.80 -2.75 4.53
N THR A 223 6.03 -1.53 4.02
CA THR A 223 5.14 -0.38 4.27
C THR A 223 3.79 -0.55 3.58
N GLY A 224 3.78 -1.06 2.34
CA GLY A 224 2.57 -1.30 1.56
C GLY A 224 1.64 -2.31 2.23
N MET A 225 2.16 -3.45 2.69
CA MET A 225 1.40 -4.44 3.47
C MET A 225 0.81 -3.79 4.73
N GLY A 226 1.61 -3.06 5.50
CA GLY A 226 1.13 -2.37 6.70
C GLY A 226 0.08 -1.28 6.41
N GLN A 227 0.20 -0.55 5.30
CA GLN A 227 -0.81 0.42 4.85
C GLN A 227 -2.11 -0.26 4.43
N LEU A 228 -2.02 -1.43 3.81
CA LEU A 228 -3.15 -2.30 3.53
C LEU A 228 -3.55 -3.19 4.73
N ARG A 229 -3.04 -2.87 5.93
CA ARG A 229 -3.39 -3.46 7.23
C ARG A 229 -3.02 -4.94 7.39
N ASP A 230 -1.96 -5.37 6.72
CA ASP A 230 -1.50 -6.76 6.75
C ASP A 230 -2.63 -7.75 6.42
N ASP A 231 -3.50 -7.35 5.48
CA ASP A 231 -4.73 -8.04 5.16
C ASP A 231 -4.71 -8.57 3.71
N PRO A 232 -4.62 -9.90 3.52
CA PRO A 232 -4.62 -10.52 2.20
C PRO A 232 -5.82 -10.14 1.34
N ILE A 233 -7.01 -9.94 1.95
CA ILE A 233 -8.23 -9.56 1.22
C ILE A 233 -8.07 -8.14 0.68
N ALA A 234 -7.53 -7.22 1.47
CA ALA A 234 -7.30 -5.84 1.04
C ALA A 234 -6.30 -5.75 -0.10
N LEU A 235 -5.25 -6.58 -0.08
CA LEU A 235 -4.26 -6.69 -1.14
C LEU A 235 -4.85 -7.25 -2.44
N ARG A 236 -5.61 -8.35 -2.38
CA ARG A 236 -6.29 -8.92 -3.56
C ARG A 236 -7.30 -7.93 -4.15
N ARG A 237 -8.07 -7.23 -3.30
CA ARG A 237 -8.99 -6.17 -3.74
C ARG A 237 -8.25 -4.98 -4.34
N ALA A 238 -7.11 -4.58 -3.79
CA ALA A 238 -6.27 -3.51 -4.34
C ALA A 238 -5.73 -3.87 -5.74
N ALA A 239 -5.31 -5.11 -5.96
CA ALA A 239 -4.90 -5.60 -7.29
C ALA A 239 -6.07 -5.52 -8.28
N ASP A 240 -7.24 -6.07 -7.92
CA ASP A 240 -8.44 -5.99 -8.76
C ASP A 240 -8.91 -4.56 -9.01
N TYR A 241 -8.66 -3.65 -8.07
CA TYR A 241 -9.02 -2.25 -8.20
C TYR A 241 -8.21 -1.56 -9.29
N VAL A 242 -6.89 -1.75 -9.29
CA VAL A 242 -6.01 -1.16 -10.31
C VAL A 242 -6.31 -1.73 -11.69
N GLU A 243 -6.64 -3.02 -11.78
CA GLU A 243 -7.04 -3.65 -13.05
C GLU A 243 -8.47 -3.33 -13.49
N GLY A 244 -9.22 -2.53 -12.72
CA GLY A 244 -10.61 -2.17 -13.03
C GLY A 244 -11.61 -3.31 -12.87
N ARG A 245 -11.24 -4.41 -12.20
CA ARG A 245 -12.09 -5.59 -11.97
C ARG A 245 -12.90 -5.49 -10.67
N LEU A 246 -12.49 -4.65 -9.72
CA LEU A 246 -13.12 -4.51 -8.41
C LEU A 246 -14.47 -3.79 -8.47
N VAL A 247 -14.52 -2.65 -9.14
CA VAL A 247 -15.68 -1.75 -9.14
C VAL A 247 -16.39 -1.88 -10.47
N LYS A 248 -17.60 -2.45 -10.44
CA LYS A 248 -18.42 -2.65 -11.65
C LYS A 248 -19.67 -1.78 -11.60
N THR A 249 -20.19 -1.46 -12.77
CA THR A 249 -21.50 -0.83 -12.91
C THR A 249 -22.51 -1.91 -13.26
N VAL A 250 -23.60 -2.00 -12.49
CA VAL A 250 -24.66 -3.00 -12.67
C VAL A 250 -26.02 -2.32 -12.75
N THR A 251 -26.96 -2.97 -13.43
CA THR A 251 -28.36 -2.53 -13.51
C THR A 251 -29.20 -3.37 -12.56
N ASP A 252 -29.96 -2.72 -11.69
CA ASP A 252 -30.87 -3.40 -10.77
C ASP A 252 -32.13 -3.92 -11.49
N GLU A 253 -32.95 -4.69 -10.77
CA GLU A 253 -34.22 -5.23 -11.27
C GLU A 253 -35.24 -4.15 -11.70
N HIS A 254 -35.04 -2.90 -11.25
CA HIS A 254 -35.86 -1.74 -11.57
C HIS A 254 -35.27 -0.88 -12.71
N GLY A 255 -34.19 -1.34 -13.36
CA GLY A 255 -33.54 -0.61 -14.46
C GLY A 255 -32.63 0.54 -14.02
N ARG A 256 -32.35 0.70 -12.72
CA ARG A 256 -31.44 1.73 -12.19
C ARG A 256 -30.00 1.25 -12.21
N THR A 257 -29.10 2.13 -12.60
CA THR A 257 -27.66 1.87 -12.62
C THR A 257 -27.03 2.19 -11.27
N ARG A 258 -26.23 1.26 -10.74
CA ARG A 258 -25.47 1.45 -9.49
C ARG A 258 -24.10 0.78 -9.54
N LEU A 259 -23.28 1.05 -8.51
CA LEU A 259 -22.02 0.35 -8.32
C LEU A 259 -22.22 -1.03 -7.69
N SER A 260 -21.35 -1.95 -8.07
CA SER A 260 -21.08 -3.23 -7.44
C SER A 260 -19.63 -3.22 -6.95
N LEU A 261 -19.44 -3.42 -5.64
CA LEU A 261 -18.14 -3.33 -4.97
C LEU A 261 -17.64 -4.68 -4.43
N THR A 262 -18.52 -5.69 -4.40
CA THR A 262 -18.24 -7.00 -3.80
C THR A 262 -18.79 -8.15 -4.63
N VAL A 263 -18.29 -9.35 -4.35
CA VAL A 263 -18.88 -10.62 -4.74
C VAL A 263 -19.16 -11.43 -3.47
N PRO A 264 -20.42 -11.77 -3.14
CA PRO A 264 -21.63 -11.48 -3.91
C PRO A 264 -21.92 -9.98 -4.01
N ASP A 265 -22.64 -9.62 -5.07
CA ASP A 265 -23.03 -8.25 -5.34
C ASP A 265 -24.10 -7.79 -4.34
N VAL A 266 -23.97 -6.53 -3.91
CA VAL A 266 -24.91 -5.84 -3.03
C VAL A 266 -24.94 -4.37 -3.42
N ASP A 267 -26.09 -3.72 -3.25
CA ASP A 267 -26.19 -2.27 -3.40
C ASP A 267 -25.46 -1.57 -2.24
N PRO A 268 -24.37 -0.81 -2.49
CA PRO A 268 -23.64 -0.10 -1.44
C PRO A 268 -24.51 0.86 -0.64
N ALA A 269 -25.57 1.42 -1.23
CA ALA A 269 -26.50 2.32 -0.55
C ALA A 269 -27.36 1.61 0.52
N THR A 270 -27.50 0.29 0.42
CA THR A 270 -28.32 -0.50 1.36
C THR A 270 -27.52 -1.05 2.55
N VAL A 271 -26.19 -1.02 2.49
CA VAL A 271 -25.33 -1.56 3.54
C VAL A 271 -25.14 -0.50 4.64
N PRO A 272 -25.61 -0.75 5.89
CA PRO A 272 -25.40 0.20 6.97
C PRO A 272 -23.93 0.34 7.30
N ARG A 273 -23.54 1.45 7.94
CA ARG A 273 -22.16 1.63 8.43
C ARG A 273 -21.78 0.48 9.37
N GLY A 274 -20.67 -0.21 9.05
CA GLY A 274 -20.22 -1.40 9.77
C GLY A 274 -20.80 -2.73 9.27
N GLY A 275 -21.78 -2.71 8.36
CA GLY A 275 -22.40 -3.91 7.76
C GLY A 275 -21.55 -4.65 6.73
N TRP A 276 -20.34 -4.15 6.41
CA TRP A 276 -19.49 -4.67 5.35
C TRP A 276 -18.69 -5.92 5.72
N LYS A 277 -18.62 -6.32 7.01
CA LYS A 277 -17.70 -7.38 7.45
C LYS A 277 -17.98 -8.74 6.79
N ALA A 278 -19.23 -9.18 6.76
CA ALA A 278 -19.57 -10.48 6.17
C ALA A 278 -19.34 -10.48 4.64
N LEU A 279 -19.71 -9.39 3.97
CA LEU A 279 -19.48 -9.19 2.53
C LEU A 279 -17.98 -9.16 2.22
N TRP A 280 -17.18 -8.50 3.05
CA TRP A 280 -15.72 -8.45 2.96
C TRP A 280 -15.08 -9.84 2.98
N GLU A 281 -15.51 -10.68 3.92
CA GLU A 281 -14.98 -12.03 4.09
C GLU A 281 -15.36 -12.93 2.90
N GLN A 282 -16.62 -12.88 2.46
CA GLN A 282 -17.10 -13.63 1.29
C GLN A 282 -16.39 -13.20 -0.01
N ASP A 283 -16.20 -11.90 -0.17
CA ASP A 283 -15.52 -11.29 -1.30
C ASP A 283 -14.04 -11.66 -1.37
N GLY A 284 -13.40 -11.72 -0.20
CA GLY A 284 -12.04 -12.19 -0.06
C GLY A 284 -11.88 -13.65 -0.43
N GLU A 285 -12.79 -14.51 0.02
CA GLU A 285 -12.78 -15.94 -0.32
C GLU A 285 -12.99 -16.15 -1.82
N TYR A 286 -13.96 -15.45 -2.42
CA TYR A 286 -14.15 -15.45 -3.87
C TYR A 286 -12.87 -15.07 -4.62
N ARG A 287 -12.23 -13.95 -4.26
CA ARG A 287 -10.98 -13.49 -4.88
C ARG A 287 -9.82 -14.45 -4.69
N LYS A 288 -9.82 -15.15 -3.56
CA LYS A 288 -8.81 -16.16 -3.27
C LYS A 288 -8.94 -17.36 -4.21
N GLN A 289 -10.16 -17.79 -4.50
CA GLN A 289 -10.46 -18.93 -5.36
C GLN A 289 -10.32 -18.62 -6.85
N THR A 290 -10.62 -17.38 -7.27
CA THR A 290 -10.57 -17.00 -8.71
C THR A 290 -9.17 -16.70 -9.25
N LEU A 291 -8.15 -16.67 -8.39
CA LEU A 291 -6.76 -16.54 -8.82
C LEU A 291 -6.14 -17.94 -8.85
N PRO A 292 -5.76 -18.47 -10.03
CA PRO A 292 -4.99 -19.70 -10.09
C PRO A 292 -3.66 -19.41 -9.38
N PHE A 293 -3.51 -19.92 -8.17
CA PHE A 293 -2.20 -20.17 -7.63
C PHE A 293 -1.67 -21.37 -8.40
N ASP A 294 -0.50 -21.27 -9.02
CA ASP A 294 0.22 -22.41 -9.61
C ASP A 294 0.52 -23.43 -8.50
N GLU A 295 -0.48 -24.24 -8.15
CA GLU A 295 -0.29 -25.48 -7.39
C GLU A 295 0.36 -26.54 -8.30
N GLU A 296 0.30 -26.37 -9.63
CA GLU A 296 0.94 -27.22 -10.66
C GLU A 296 2.46 -26.95 -10.83
N LEU A 297 3.17 -26.67 -9.75
CA LEU A 297 4.59 -27.02 -9.66
C LEU A 297 4.73 -28.14 -8.62
N ASP A 298 3.97 -29.22 -8.85
CA ASP A 298 4.42 -30.56 -8.49
C ASP A 298 5.91 -30.60 -8.82
N MET A 299 6.71 -30.87 -7.79
CA MET A 299 8.09 -31.24 -8.03
C MET A 299 8.02 -32.31 -9.11
N PRO A 300 8.73 -32.20 -10.26
CA PRO A 300 8.87 -33.36 -11.11
C PRO A 300 9.35 -34.49 -10.20
N GLU A 301 8.66 -35.64 -10.20
CA GLU A 301 9.19 -36.84 -9.59
C GLU A 301 10.57 -37.04 -10.22
N TRP A 302 11.61 -36.70 -9.46
CA TRP A 302 12.96 -36.85 -9.92
C TRP A 302 13.22 -38.35 -9.86
N GLU A 303 12.89 -39.06 -10.93
CA GLU A 303 13.38 -40.42 -11.20
C GLU A 303 14.89 -40.34 -11.48
N GLY A 304 15.65 -39.93 -10.47
CA GLY A 304 17.09 -40.11 -10.47
C GLY A 304 17.39 -41.58 -10.16
N PRO A 305 18.36 -42.21 -10.85
CA PRO A 305 18.79 -43.54 -10.47
C PRO A 305 19.28 -43.51 -9.02
N GLY A 306 18.83 -44.47 -8.20
CA GLY A 306 19.29 -44.64 -6.83
C GLY A 306 20.82 -44.74 -6.74
N PRO A 307 21.41 -44.63 -5.54
CA PRO A 307 22.85 -44.47 -5.37
C PRO A 307 23.59 -45.71 -5.89
N ALA A 308 24.12 -45.62 -7.10
CA ALA A 308 25.05 -46.58 -7.69
C ALA A 308 26.18 -45.79 -8.34
N GLY A 309 27.36 -45.83 -7.72
CA GLY A 309 28.55 -45.19 -8.27
C GLY A 309 29.61 -44.90 -7.23
N VAL A 310 30.06 -45.93 -6.51
CA VAL A 310 31.36 -45.91 -5.83
C VAL A 310 32.42 -45.74 -6.92
N LEU A 311 33.14 -44.62 -6.92
CA LEU A 311 34.35 -44.45 -7.70
C LEU A 311 35.43 -45.37 -7.09
N SER A 312 35.72 -46.49 -7.77
CA SER A 312 36.94 -47.25 -7.57
C SER A 312 38.10 -46.46 -8.18
N HIS A 313 39.05 -46.08 -7.33
CA HIS A 313 40.38 -45.66 -7.76
C HIS A 313 41.22 -46.92 -8.04
N ASP A 314 41.60 -47.11 -9.30
CA ASP A 314 42.86 -47.78 -9.67
C ASP A 314 43.95 -46.71 -9.85
#